data_AF-A0A0N4YFZ0-F1
#
_entry.id   AF-A0A0N4YFZ0-F1
#
_cell.length_a   1.000
_cell.length_b   1.000
_cell.length_c   1.000
_cell.angle_alpha   90.00
_cell.angle_beta   90.00
_cell.angle_gamma   90.00
#
_symmetry.space_group_name_H-M   'P 1'
#
loop_
_entity.id
_entity.type
_entity.pdbx_description
1 polymer ?
#
loop_
_entity_poly.entity_id
_entity_poly.type
_entity_poly.pdbx_seq_one_letter_code
_entity_poly.pdbx_strand_id
1 'polypeptide(L)'
;MITEATVDLMQHINTPIATACALFVHGFIIYRIRSNFSVLSQYQNLLIVQSSIYLVATTMRLLVNRNITLAGVEERGYPFLPLSRQVEFALVFFLDMIEPAESAVLAIFNIHRVLLFMRPTSLKLFYAIVIPLSLTYMVSYAYVDAFHVALVHVGVILLMGLQNPVALLCTWIWRGNEADMDYASALYGVVRLWPPAKFFSW
;
A
#
# COMPACT_ATOMS: atom_id res chain seq x y z
N MET A 1 -10.50 32.87 4.74
CA MET A 1 -9.32 32.82 3.86
C MET A 1 -8.32 31.91 4.54
N ILE A 2 -7.97 30.78 3.92
CA ILE A 2 -6.95 29.87 4.45
C ILE A 2 -5.59 30.42 4.01
N THR A 3 -4.61 30.43 4.91
CA THR A 3 -3.22 30.82 4.60
C THR A 3 -2.31 29.59 4.57
N GLU A 4 -1.16 29.68 3.92
CA GLU A 4 -0.13 28.61 3.90
C GLU A 4 0.17 28.12 5.32
N ALA A 5 0.54 29.04 6.22
CA ALA A 5 0.78 28.75 7.63
C ALA A 5 -0.41 28.11 8.39
N THR A 6 -1.64 28.20 7.88
CA THR A 6 -2.79 27.44 8.42
C THR A 6 -2.78 26.00 7.92
N VAL A 7 -2.47 25.78 6.64
CA VAL A 7 -2.36 24.44 6.02
C VAL A 7 -1.18 23.67 6.59
N ASP A 8 -0.01 24.30 6.70
CA ASP A 8 1.21 23.65 7.19
C ASP A 8 1.06 23.25 8.67
N LEU A 9 0.42 24.12 9.47
CA LEU A 9 0.05 23.82 10.86
C LEU A 9 -0.97 22.67 10.94
N MET A 10 -1.98 22.65 10.06
CA MET A 10 -2.93 21.54 9.98
C MET A 10 -2.26 20.22 9.59
N GLN A 11 -1.33 20.22 8.63
CA GLN A 11 -0.57 19.02 8.24
C GLN A 11 0.32 18.54 9.40
N HIS A 12 1.11 19.43 10.02
CA HIS A 12 1.97 19.08 11.15
C HIS A 12 1.22 18.61 12.41
N ILE A 13 -0.04 19.02 12.61
CA ILE A 13 -0.90 18.51 13.70
C ILE A 13 -1.58 17.19 13.27
N ASN A 14 -2.02 17.07 12.03
CA ASN A 14 -2.73 15.88 11.53
C ASN A 14 -1.81 14.65 11.46
N THR A 15 -0.58 14.78 10.95
CA THR A 15 0.36 13.65 10.79
C THR A 15 0.61 12.88 12.11
N PRO A 16 0.95 13.50 13.25
CA PRO A 16 1.13 12.78 14.51
C PRO A 16 -0.19 12.25 15.10
N ILE A 17 -1.33 12.95 14.94
CA ILE A 17 -2.64 12.46 15.41
C ILE A 17 -3.09 11.24 14.62
N ALA A 18 -3.06 11.31 13.29
CA ALA A 18 -3.35 10.19 12.39
C ALA A 18 -2.40 9.02 12.67
N THR A 19 -1.13 9.29 12.97
CA THR A 19 -0.15 8.26 13.37
C THR A 19 -0.55 7.60 14.68
N ALA A 20 -0.85 8.35 15.74
CA ALA A 20 -1.28 7.80 17.02
C ALA A 20 -2.57 6.95 16.88
N CYS A 21 -3.55 7.43 16.10
CA CYS A 21 -4.78 6.69 15.80
C CYS A 21 -4.51 5.38 15.05
N ALA A 22 -3.70 5.40 13.99
CA ALA A 22 -3.38 4.19 13.23
C ALA A 22 -2.55 3.19 14.04
N LEU A 23 -1.56 3.66 14.82
CA LEU A 23 -0.79 2.83 15.74
C LEU A 23 -1.70 2.14 16.77
N PHE A 24 -2.65 2.88 17.36
CA PHE A 24 -3.62 2.32 18.30
C PHE A 24 -4.55 1.29 17.65
N VAL A 25 -5.13 1.60 16.48
CA VAL A 25 -6.08 0.71 15.78
C VAL A 25 -5.40 -0.58 15.33
N HIS A 26 -4.28 -0.51 14.61
CA HIS A 26 -3.61 -1.70 14.10
C HIS A 26 -2.91 -2.50 15.22
N GLY A 27 -2.38 -1.83 16.26
CA GLY A 27 -1.89 -2.47 17.47
C GLY A 27 -2.99 -3.25 18.20
N PHE A 28 -4.17 -2.65 18.36
CA PHE A 28 -5.33 -3.30 18.98
C PHE A 28 -5.84 -4.51 18.15
N ILE A 29 -5.85 -4.42 16.81
CA ILE A 29 -6.20 -5.54 15.93
C ILE A 29 -5.23 -6.72 16.15
N ILE A 30 -3.92 -6.48 16.11
CA ILE A 30 -2.91 -7.53 16.31
C ILE A 30 -3.04 -8.13 17.71
N TYR A 31 -3.13 -7.29 18.75
CA TYR A 31 -3.32 -7.72 20.13
C TYR A 31 -4.56 -8.61 20.29
N ARG A 32 -5.73 -8.16 19.81
CA ARG A 32 -7.01 -8.87 19.96
C ARG A 32 -7.07 -10.19 19.19
N ILE A 33 -6.39 -10.29 18.05
CA ILE A 33 -6.27 -11.57 17.34
C ILE A 33 -5.32 -12.50 18.10
N ARG A 34 -4.17 -11.99 18.59
CA ARG A 34 -3.18 -12.78 19.34
C ARG A 34 -3.65 -13.23 20.73
N SER A 35 -4.51 -12.47 21.40
CA SER A 35 -5.06 -12.82 22.71
C SER A 35 -6.16 -13.88 22.64
N ASN A 36 -6.91 -13.91 21.54
CA ASN A 36 -8.14 -14.71 21.45
C ASN A 36 -7.96 -16.04 20.68
N PHE A 37 -6.86 -16.22 19.96
CA PHE A 37 -6.62 -17.40 19.12
C PHE A 37 -5.22 -17.99 19.36
N SER A 38 -5.17 -19.17 19.98
CA SER A 38 -3.93 -19.92 20.22
C SER A 38 -3.34 -20.53 18.94
N VAL A 39 -4.18 -20.82 17.95
CA VAL A 39 -3.80 -21.25 16.60
C VAL A 39 -4.44 -20.28 15.60
N LEU A 40 -3.61 -19.66 14.76
CA LEU A 40 -4.04 -18.62 13.82
C LEU A 40 -4.39 -19.23 12.46
N SER A 41 -5.60 -18.97 11.98
CA SER A 41 -6.01 -19.35 10.62
C SER A 41 -5.26 -18.53 9.56
N GLN A 42 -5.22 -19.01 8.32
CA GLN A 42 -4.58 -18.30 7.20
C GLN A 42 -5.12 -16.87 7.04
N TYR A 43 -6.43 -16.69 7.21
CA TYR A 43 -7.10 -15.38 7.20
C TYR A 43 -6.65 -14.46 8.35
N GLN A 44 -6.51 -15.00 9.57
CA GLN A 44 -6.04 -14.23 10.73
C GLN A 44 -4.55 -13.84 10.58
N ASN A 45 -3.73 -14.71 10.03
CA ASN A 45 -2.33 -14.39 9.72
C ASN A 45 -2.22 -13.25 8.69
N LEU A 46 -3.09 -13.21 7.68
CA LEU A 46 -3.15 -12.11 6.70
C LEU A 46 -3.58 -10.78 7.34
N LEU A 47 -4.57 -10.80 8.23
CA LEU A 47 -4.98 -9.60 8.99
C LEU A 47 -3.85 -9.06 9.88
N ILE A 48 -3.05 -9.94 10.49
CA ILE A 48 -1.87 -9.56 11.27
C ILE A 48 -0.79 -8.99 10.35
N VAL A 49 -0.45 -9.65 9.23
CA VAL A 49 0.56 -9.16 8.27
C VAL A 49 0.17 -7.80 7.69
N GLN A 50 -1.09 -7.63 7.28
CA GLN A 50 -1.62 -6.35 6.82
C GLN A 50 -1.46 -5.29 7.92
N SER A 51 -1.97 -5.55 9.13
CA SER A 51 -1.90 -4.57 10.22
C SER A 51 -0.46 -4.21 10.60
N SER A 52 0.48 -5.16 10.57
CA SER A 52 1.90 -4.91 10.80
C SER A 52 2.52 -4.02 9.71
N ILE A 53 2.16 -4.20 8.44
CA ILE A 53 2.62 -3.34 7.35
C ILE A 53 2.05 -1.93 7.50
N TYR A 54 0.77 -1.79 7.88
CA TYR A 54 0.17 -0.48 8.20
C TYR A 54 0.88 0.22 9.37
N LEU A 55 1.24 -0.49 10.45
CA LEU A 55 2.03 0.09 11.55
C LEU A 55 3.38 0.64 11.05
N VAL A 56 4.11 -0.14 10.25
CA VAL A 56 5.42 0.26 9.72
C VAL A 56 5.28 1.42 8.71
N ALA A 57 4.29 1.37 7.82
CA ALA A 57 4.00 2.42 6.83
C ALA A 57 3.70 3.76 7.51
N THR A 58 2.79 3.77 8.49
CA THR A 58 2.46 4.97 9.27
C THR A 58 3.68 5.49 10.04
N THR A 59 4.49 4.61 10.63
CA THR A 59 5.72 5.01 11.33
C THR A 59 6.72 5.66 10.37
N MET A 60 6.91 5.12 9.17
CA MET A 60 7.80 5.72 8.16
C MET A 60 7.26 7.05 7.62
N ARG A 61 5.94 7.20 7.43
CA ARG A 61 5.31 8.48 7.06
C ARG A 61 5.56 9.57 8.11
N LEU A 62 5.51 9.23 9.40
CA LEU A 62 5.88 10.16 10.49
C LEU A 62 7.38 10.50 10.43
N LEU A 63 8.25 9.52 10.22
CA LEU A 63 9.71 9.75 10.19
C LEU A 63 10.18 10.57 8.98
N VAL A 64 9.56 10.41 7.81
CA VAL A 64 9.86 11.20 6.60
C VAL A 64 9.15 12.55 6.63
N ASN A 65 7.97 12.65 7.24
CA ASN A 65 7.12 13.85 7.28
C ASN A 65 7.02 14.54 5.91
N ARG A 66 6.44 13.84 4.92
CA ARG A 66 6.07 14.43 3.62
C ARG A 66 4.91 15.41 3.81
N ASN A 67 5.16 16.71 3.66
CA ASN A 67 4.15 17.76 3.60
C ASN A 67 3.98 18.23 2.14
N ILE A 68 2.83 18.83 1.81
CA ILE A 68 2.56 19.43 0.49
C ILE A 68 2.06 20.85 0.68
N THR A 69 2.83 21.83 0.23
CA THR A 69 2.49 23.26 0.29
C THR A 69 1.30 23.60 -0.62
N LEU A 70 0.66 24.76 -0.42
CA LEU A 70 -0.41 25.24 -1.32
C LEU A 70 0.08 25.48 -2.77
N ALA A 71 1.38 25.65 -2.99
CA ALA A 71 2.00 25.70 -4.31
C ALA A 71 2.18 24.31 -4.97
N GLY A 72 1.83 23.22 -4.28
CA GLY A 72 2.02 21.84 -4.74
C GLY A 72 3.46 21.32 -4.64
N VAL A 73 4.35 22.05 -3.97
CA VAL A 73 5.73 21.61 -3.70
C VAL A 73 5.71 20.64 -2.52
N GLU A 74 6.32 19.46 -2.70
CA GLU A 74 6.55 18.48 -1.65
C GLU A 74 7.74 18.92 -0.78
N GLU A 75 7.51 19.08 0.52
CA GLU A 75 8.57 19.30 1.51
C GLU A 75 8.73 18.05 2.41
N ARG A 76 9.95 17.84 2.93
CA ARG A 76 10.34 16.60 3.63
C ARG A 76 11.08 16.89 4.92
N GLY A 77 10.89 16.00 5.90
CA GLY A 77 11.54 16.06 7.21
C GLY A 77 10.88 17.05 8.17
N TYR A 78 11.62 17.38 9.24
CA TYR A 78 11.21 18.35 10.25
C TYR A 78 12.21 19.51 10.32
N PRO A 79 11.77 20.78 10.37
CA PRO A 79 12.67 21.94 10.41
C PRO A 79 13.53 22.00 11.69
N PHE A 80 13.14 21.26 12.74
CA PHE A 80 13.88 21.13 14.00
C PHE A 80 14.79 19.89 14.08
N LEU A 81 14.77 18.99 13.09
CA LEU A 81 15.56 17.76 13.08
C LEU A 81 16.27 17.58 11.72
N PRO A 82 17.38 18.29 11.47
CA PRO A 82 18.14 18.18 10.23
C PRO A 82 18.76 16.77 10.11
N LEU A 83 18.26 15.99 9.16
CA LEU A 83 18.78 14.66 8.85
C LEU A 83 20.01 14.75 7.94
N SER A 84 20.90 13.76 8.00
CA SER A 84 21.95 13.62 6.98
C SER A 84 21.34 13.08 5.69
N ARG A 85 21.85 13.52 4.53
CA ARG A 85 21.36 13.10 3.20
C ARG A 85 21.34 11.58 3.00
N GLN A 86 22.20 10.84 3.71
CA GLN A 86 22.21 9.36 3.70
C GLN A 86 21.03 8.77 4.47
N VAL A 87 20.66 9.36 5.62
CA VAL A 87 19.51 8.93 6.43
C VAL A 87 18.20 9.33 5.74
N GLU A 88 18.13 10.53 5.18
CA GLU A 88 17.00 10.99 4.36
C GLU A 88 16.76 10.05 3.17
N PHE A 89 17.80 9.77 2.37
CA PHE A 89 17.72 8.83 1.24
C PHE A 89 17.25 7.44 1.66
N ALA A 90 17.75 6.92 2.78
CA ALA A 90 17.34 5.61 3.29
C ALA A 90 15.87 5.59 3.75
N LEU A 91 15.42 6.61 4.49
CA LEU A 91 14.03 6.71 4.96
C LEU A 91 13.04 6.88 3.80
N VAL A 92 13.38 7.70 2.80
CA VAL A 92 12.60 7.88 1.56
C VAL A 92 12.53 6.55 0.80
N PHE A 93 13.68 5.91 0.51
CA PHE A 93 13.72 4.62 -0.17
C PHE A 93 12.89 3.52 0.54
N PHE A 94 12.93 3.46 1.88
CA PHE A 94 12.08 2.53 2.63
C PHE A 94 10.60 2.90 2.54
N LEU A 95 10.23 4.17 2.67
CA LEU A 95 8.84 4.60 2.50
C LEU A 95 8.32 4.22 1.10
N ASP A 96 9.10 4.48 0.06
CA ASP A 96 8.73 4.19 -1.34
C ASP A 96 8.75 2.69 -1.69
N MET A 97 9.36 1.83 -0.85
CA MET A 97 9.10 0.38 -0.86
C MET A 97 7.80 -0.01 -0.16
N ILE A 98 7.43 0.70 0.92
CA ILE A 98 6.35 0.32 1.83
C ILE A 98 4.97 0.79 1.34
N GLU A 99 4.84 1.96 0.69
CA GLU A 99 3.54 2.41 0.15
C GLU A 99 2.99 1.47 -0.96
N PRO A 100 3.83 0.96 -1.89
CA PRO A 100 3.46 -0.16 -2.75
C PRO A 100 3.13 -1.46 -1.99
N ALA A 101 3.82 -1.75 -0.88
CA ALA A 101 3.59 -2.96 -0.09
C ALA A 101 2.24 -2.95 0.63
N GLU A 102 1.85 -1.81 1.21
CA GLU A 102 0.53 -1.58 1.81
C GLU A 102 -0.59 -1.85 0.79
N SER A 103 -0.47 -1.23 -0.39
CA SER A 103 -1.41 -1.37 -1.50
C SER A 103 -1.50 -2.81 -2.00
N ALA A 104 -0.36 -3.48 -2.17
CA ALA A 104 -0.29 -4.87 -2.61
C ALA A 104 -0.92 -5.83 -1.60
N VAL A 105 -0.67 -5.66 -0.30
CA VAL A 105 -1.25 -6.54 0.73
C VAL A 105 -2.75 -6.30 0.92
N LEU A 106 -3.25 -5.07 0.78
CA LEU A 106 -4.69 -4.80 0.74
C LEU A 106 -5.37 -5.50 -0.46
N ALA A 107 -4.75 -5.45 -1.65
CA ALA A 107 -5.26 -6.15 -2.83
C ALA A 107 -5.22 -7.69 -2.65
N ILE A 108 -4.11 -8.23 -2.14
CA ILE A 108 -3.95 -9.66 -1.81
C ILE A 108 -5.01 -10.13 -0.80
N PHE A 109 -5.30 -9.33 0.22
CA PHE A 109 -6.31 -9.64 1.24
C PHE A 109 -7.73 -9.65 0.65
N ASN A 110 -8.07 -8.67 -0.18
CA ASN A 110 -9.37 -8.62 -0.84
C ASN A 110 -9.57 -9.80 -1.81
N ILE A 111 -8.56 -10.14 -2.61
CA ILE A 111 -8.62 -11.30 -3.52
C ILE A 111 -8.67 -12.62 -2.72
N HIS A 112 -7.94 -12.73 -1.60
CA HIS A 112 -8.01 -13.89 -0.72
C HIS A 112 -9.44 -14.17 -0.22
N ARG A 113 -10.15 -13.11 0.22
CA ARG A 113 -11.55 -13.22 0.67
C ARG A 113 -12.46 -13.76 -0.43
N VAL A 114 -12.31 -13.27 -1.66
CA VAL A 114 -13.10 -13.75 -2.81
C VAL A 114 -12.77 -15.20 -3.17
N LEU A 115 -11.48 -15.54 -3.27
CA LEU A 115 -11.05 -16.91 -3.60
C LEU A 115 -11.45 -17.94 -2.54
N LEU A 116 -11.52 -17.55 -1.26
CA LEU A 116 -11.96 -18.42 -0.17
C LEU A 116 -13.40 -18.91 -0.37
N PHE A 117 -14.30 -18.03 -0.86
CA PHE A 117 -15.68 -18.41 -1.17
C PHE A 117 -15.83 -19.11 -2.53
N MET A 118 -15.10 -18.67 -3.56
CA MET A 118 -15.32 -19.15 -4.93
C MET A 118 -14.51 -20.39 -5.30
N ARG A 119 -13.19 -20.41 -5.04
CA ARG A 119 -12.28 -21.50 -5.44
C ARG A 119 -11.11 -21.66 -4.44
N PRO A 120 -11.36 -22.22 -3.24
CA PRO A 120 -10.33 -22.34 -2.19
C PRO A 120 -9.15 -23.26 -2.57
N THR A 121 -9.28 -24.11 -3.59
CA THR A 121 -8.16 -24.89 -4.14
C THR A 121 -7.12 -24.03 -4.86
N SER A 122 -7.55 -22.94 -5.52
CA SER A 122 -6.67 -22.03 -6.27
C SER A 122 -5.82 -21.12 -5.37
N LEU A 123 -6.16 -20.98 -4.08
CA LEU A 123 -5.48 -20.08 -3.14
C LEU A 123 -3.97 -20.33 -3.00
N LYS A 124 -3.53 -21.59 -3.07
CA LYS A 124 -2.08 -21.92 -3.00
C LYS A 124 -1.32 -21.41 -4.22
N LEU A 125 -1.90 -21.56 -5.41
CA LEU A 125 -1.30 -21.09 -6.67
C LEU A 125 -1.29 -19.55 -6.75
N PHE A 126 -2.37 -18.92 -6.28
CA PHE A 126 -2.45 -17.46 -6.15
C PHE A 126 -1.26 -16.88 -5.35
N TYR A 127 -0.97 -17.42 -4.16
CA TYR A 127 0.16 -16.96 -3.36
C TYR A 127 1.52 -17.23 -4.00
N ALA A 128 1.70 -18.40 -4.62
CA ALA A 128 2.95 -18.77 -5.28
C ALA A 128 3.32 -17.84 -6.45
N ILE A 129 2.33 -17.25 -7.12
CA ILE A 129 2.54 -16.28 -8.22
C ILE A 129 2.60 -14.85 -7.70
N VAL A 130 1.66 -14.43 -6.85
CA VAL A 130 1.47 -13.02 -6.51
C VAL A 130 2.49 -12.52 -5.49
N ILE A 131 2.95 -13.33 -4.52
CA ILE A 131 3.95 -12.85 -3.55
C ILE A 131 5.29 -12.51 -4.23
N PRO A 132 5.92 -13.39 -5.05
CA PRO A 132 7.17 -13.05 -5.73
C PRO A 132 7.03 -11.86 -6.70
N LEU A 133 5.89 -11.77 -7.39
CA LEU A 133 5.60 -10.65 -8.30
C LEU A 133 5.48 -9.32 -7.53
N SER A 134 4.70 -9.28 -6.45
CA SER A 134 4.54 -8.07 -5.63
C SER A 134 5.88 -7.63 -5.01
N LEU A 135 6.71 -8.56 -4.53
CA LEU A 135 8.04 -8.24 -4.01
C LEU A 135 8.96 -7.67 -5.09
N THR A 136 8.96 -8.28 -6.29
CA THR A 136 9.71 -7.76 -7.45
C THR A 136 9.25 -6.35 -7.78
N TYR A 137 7.94 -6.10 -7.80
CA TYR A 137 7.37 -4.77 -8.06
C TYR A 137 7.78 -3.73 -7.01
N MET A 138 7.68 -4.02 -5.70
CA MET A 138 8.09 -3.10 -4.63
C MET A 138 9.55 -2.66 -4.78
N VAL A 139 10.46 -3.62 -5.00
CA VAL A 139 11.90 -3.36 -5.15
C VAL A 139 12.18 -2.58 -6.44
N SER A 140 11.55 -2.96 -7.56
CA SER A 140 11.71 -2.23 -8.83
C SER A 140 11.19 -0.80 -8.76
N TYR A 141 10.05 -0.56 -8.09
CA TYR A 141 9.47 0.78 -7.95
C TYR A 141 10.37 1.71 -7.14
N ALA A 142 10.79 1.30 -5.94
CA ALA A 142 11.65 2.11 -5.08
C ALA A 142 13.04 2.37 -5.72
N TYR A 143 13.58 1.41 -6.48
CA TYR A 143 14.81 1.60 -7.24
C TYR A 143 14.62 2.58 -8.42
N VAL A 144 13.48 2.54 -9.10
CA VAL A 144 13.13 3.45 -10.20
C VAL A 144 13.03 4.90 -9.72
N ASP A 145 12.37 5.13 -8.59
CA ASP A 145 12.24 6.47 -8.01
C ASP A 145 13.59 6.99 -7.52
N ALA A 146 14.26 6.25 -6.63
CA ALA A 146 15.48 6.69 -5.95
C ALA A 146 16.70 6.90 -6.86
N PHE A 147 16.74 6.30 -8.06
CA PHE A 147 17.84 6.44 -9.02
C PHE A 147 17.44 7.12 -10.35
N HIS A 148 16.17 7.54 -10.51
CA HIS A 148 15.64 8.28 -11.67
C HIS A 148 16.00 7.68 -13.06
N VAL A 149 16.23 6.36 -13.16
CA VAL A 149 16.70 5.76 -14.42
C VAL A 149 15.54 5.63 -15.40
N ALA A 150 15.49 6.50 -16.41
CA ALA A 150 14.41 6.55 -17.41
C ALA A 150 14.21 5.21 -18.17
N LEU A 151 15.28 4.45 -18.37
CA LEU A 151 15.23 3.13 -19.01
C LEU A 151 14.54 2.08 -18.12
N VAL A 152 14.72 2.18 -16.80
CA VAL A 152 14.04 1.30 -15.83
C VAL A 152 12.61 1.79 -15.57
N HIS A 153 12.32 3.09 -15.69
CA HIS A 153 10.93 3.59 -15.77
C HIS A 153 10.17 2.91 -16.91
N VAL A 154 10.74 2.82 -18.13
CA VAL A 154 10.07 2.13 -19.25
C VAL A 154 9.93 0.62 -18.98
N GLY A 155 10.94 -0.02 -18.37
CA GLY A 155 10.86 -1.42 -17.95
C GLY A 155 9.78 -1.68 -16.89
N VAL A 156 9.64 -0.78 -15.91
CA VAL A 156 8.61 -0.83 -14.88
C VAL A 156 7.24 -0.47 -15.43
N ILE A 157 7.12 0.49 -16.37
CA ILE A 157 5.86 0.79 -17.06
C ILE A 157 5.42 -0.37 -17.96
N LEU A 158 6.35 -1.11 -18.57
CA LEU A 158 6.04 -2.38 -19.24
C LEU A 158 5.60 -3.45 -18.24
N LEU A 159 6.25 -3.56 -17.08
CA LEU A 159 5.80 -4.39 -15.95
C LEU A 159 4.50 -3.90 -15.29
N MET A 160 4.07 -2.65 -15.51
CA MET A 160 2.78 -2.07 -15.11
C MET A 160 1.69 -2.27 -16.17
N GLY A 161 2.03 -2.28 -17.46
CA GLY A 161 1.18 -2.89 -18.50
C GLY A 161 0.96 -4.38 -18.22
N LEU A 162 1.99 -5.04 -17.67
CA LEU A 162 1.97 -6.35 -17.04
C LEU A 162 1.58 -6.34 -15.55
N GLN A 163 1.11 -5.21 -14.96
CA GLN A 163 0.29 -5.15 -13.73
C GLN A 163 -1.20 -5.44 -14.00
N ASN A 164 -1.45 -5.91 -15.22
CA ASN A 164 -2.55 -6.74 -15.62
C ASN A 164 -2.50 -8.24 -15.14
N PRO A 165 -1.84 -8.75 -14.06
CA PRO A 165 -1.94 -10.15 -13.66
C PRO A 165 -2.92 -10.32 -12.50
N VAL A 166 -3.36 -9.26 -11.81
CA VAL A 166 -4.63 -9.33 -11.08
C VAL A 166 -5.75 -9.48 -12.09
N ALA A 167 -5.78 -8.70 -13.16
CA ALA A 167 -6.82 -8.80 -14.20
C ALA A 167 -6.64 -10.02 -15.14
N LEU A 168 -5.42 -10.44 -15.53
CA LEU A 168 -5.18 -11.69 -16.26
C LEU A 168 -5.40 -12.92 -15.36
N LEU A 169 -4.96 -12.95 -14.10
CA LEU A 169 -5.23 -14.09 -13.23
C LEU A 169 -6.72 -14.14 -12.85
N CYS A 170 -7.39 -12.99 -12.64
CA CYS A 170 -8.85 -12.96 -12.54
C CYS A 170 -9.47 -13.53 -13.82
N THR A 171 -9.27 -12.96 -15.01
CA THR A 171 -9.89 -13.46 -16.26
C THR A 171 -9.49 -14.91 -16.62
N TRP A 172 -8.31 -15.39 -16.19
CA TRP A 172 -7.89 -16.79 -16.36
C TRP A 172 -8.57 -17.74 -15.37
N ILE A 173 -8.77 -17.32 -14.11
CA ILE A 173 -9.59 -18.05 -13.12
C ILE A 173 -11.08 -18.01 -13.53
N TRP A 174 -11.56 -16.87 -14.04
CA TRP A 174 -12.96 -16.58 -14.37
C TRP A 174 -13.47 -17.19 -15.69
N ARG A 175 -12.62 -17.88 -16.46
CA ARG A 175 -12.91 -18.43 -17.79
C ARG A 175 -13.98 -19.54 -17.87
N GLY A 176 -14.90 -19.60 -16.89
CA GLY A 176 -15.93 -20.63 -16.78
C GLY A 176 -17.36 -20.17 -16.46
N ASN A 177 -17.64 -18.89 -16.18
CA ASN A 177 -19.02 -18.43 -15.95
C ASN A 177 -19.18 -16.91 -16.13
N GLU A 178 -20.28 -16.47 -16.77
CA GLU A 178 -20.56 -15.05 -17.02
C GLU A 178 -21.00 -14.30 -15.76
N ALA A 179 -21.84 -14.94 -14.93
CA ALA A 179 -22.36 -14.33 -13.69
C ALA A 179 -21.25 -14.03 -12.66
N ASP A 180 -20.15 -14.80 -12.68
CA ASP A 180 -18.97 -14.47 -11.89
C ASP A 180 -18.33 -13.16 -12.40
N MET A 181 -18.30 -12.95 -13.72
CA MET A 181 -17.51 -11.90 -14.39
C MET A 181 -17.96 -10.48 -14.05
N ASP A 182 -19.27 -10.27 -13.81
CA ASP A 182 -19.79 -9.00 -13.32
C ASP A 182 -19.36 -8.69 -11.88
N TYR A 183 -19.15 -9.72 -11.05
CA TYR A 183 -18.62 -9.54 -9.70
C TYR A 183 -17.14 -9.12 -9.73
N ALA A 184 -16.36 -9.65 -10.69
CA ALA A 184 -14.99 -9.21 -10.92
C ALA A 184 -14.91 -7.82 -11.57
N SER A 185 -15.84 -7.47 -12.47
CA SER A 185 -15.89 -6.13 -13.08
C SER A 185 -16.27 -5.06 -12.04
N ALA A 186 -17.18 -5.38 -11.11
CA ALA A 186 -17.49 -4.54 -9.95
C ALA A 186 -16.28 -4.39 -8.99
N LEU A 187 -15.57 -5.48 -8.68
CA LEU A 187 -14.36 -5.42 -7.84
C LEU A 187 -13.24 -4.60 -8.52
N TYR A 188 -13.05 -4.77 -9.82
CA TYR A 188 -12.12 -3.96 -10.64
C TYR A 188 -12.58 -2.51 -10.71
N GLY A 189 -13.88 -2.26 -10.74
CA GLY A 189 -14.48 -0.93 -10.59
C GLY A 189 -14.07 -0.28 -9.27
N VAL A 190 -14.23 -0.96 -8.13
CA VAL A 190 -13.79 -0.45 -6.82
C VAL A 190 -12.28 -0.20 -6.76
N VAL A 191 -11.45 -1.12 -7.30
CA VAL A 191 -9.98 -0.98 -7.31
C VAL A 191 -9.50 0.13 -8.27
N ARG A 192 -10.24 0.40 -9.35
CA ARG A 192 -9.89 1.43 -10.36
C ARG A 192 -10.50 2.81 -10.06
N LEU A 193 -11.60 2.85 -9.31
CA LEU A 193 -12.19 4.08 -8.76
C LEU A 193 -11.52 4.50 -7.45
N TRP A 194 -10.75 3.62 -6.80
CA TRP A 194 -9.80 4.00 -5.77
C TRP A 194 -8.65 4.79 -6.42
N PRO A 195 -8.50 6.10 -6.16
CA PRO A 195 -7.44 6.86 -6.79
C PRO A 195 -6.07 6.44 -6.22
N PRO A 196 -4.98 6.44 -7.00
CA PRO A 196 -3.67 6.69 -6.40
C PRO A 196 -3.75 8.04 -5.66
N ALA A 197 -3.18 8.13 -4.45
CA ALA A 197 -3.55 9.13 -3.43
C ALA A 197 -3.27 10.61 -3.81
N LYS A 198 -4.12 11.15 -4.69
CA LYS A 198 -4.14 12.54 -5.18
C LYS A 198 -5.55 13.14 -5.09
N PHE A 199 -6.25 12.87 -4.00
CA PHE A 199 -7.56 13.47 -3.69
C PHE A 199 -7.72 13.84 -2.21
N PHE A 200 -6.83 14.71 -1.74
CA PHE A 200 -7.16 15.75 -0.76
C PHE A 200 -6.78 17.11 -1.34
N SER A 201 -7.44 17.48 -2.44
CA SER A 201 -7.42 18.83 -3.00
C SER A 201 -8.64 19.60 -2.49
N TRP A 202 -8.42 20.52 -1.56
CA TRP A 202 -9.30 21.62 -1.19
C TRP A 202 -8.54 22.93 -1.40
#